data_AF-A0A380H9M5-F1
#
_entry.id   AF-A0A380H9M5-F1
#
_cell.length_a   1.000
_cell.length_b   1.000
_cell.length_c   1.000
_cell.angle_alpha   90.00
_cell.angle_beta   90.00
_cell.angle_gamma   90.00
#
_symmetry.space_group_name_H-M   'P 1'
#
loop_
_entity.id
_entity.type
_entity.pdbx_description
1 polymer ?
#
loop_
_entity_poly.entity_id
_entity_poly.type
_entity_poly.pdbx_seq_one_letter_code
_entity_poly.pdbx_strand_id
1 'polypeptide(L)'
;MFNCLHFDNTYRFYKMRLTTLTLLEGYKMKINEFIVVEGRDDTQRVKSAVECDTIETNGSAINKDILDVIQNAQENRGVIVFTDPDFPGDKIRTTIRNHVPGVKHAYLDKEKAKNKRGKIGIEHANIKDIQEALMHVSSPFEESEETIDKSVLIDLGLIIGKDARYKREVLGRKLHIGHSNGKQLLKKLNAFGYTEDDVRKALFEKKKEN
;
A
#
# COMPACT_ATOMS: atom_id res chain seq x y z
N MET A 1 9.14 -64.99 -16.97
CA MET A 1 9.72 -63.72 -17.49
C MET A 1 8.58 -62.75 -17.72
N PHE A 2 8.80 -61.47 -17.40
CA PHE A 2 7.86 -60.35 -17.36
C PHE A 2 6.96 -60.27 -16.12
N ASN A 3 7.44 -59.54 -15.12
CA ASN A 3 6.56 -58.71 -14.32
C ASN A 3 6.97 -57.25 -14.55
N CYS A 4 6.11 -56.55 -15.28
CA CYS A 4 6.09 -55.11 -15.45
C CYS A 4 5.49 -54.47 -14.18
N LEU A 5 5.67 -53.16 -14.02
CA LEU A 5 5.19 -52.27 -12.95
C LEU A 5 6.19 -52.04 -11.81
N HIS A 6 7.24 -51.26 -12.10
CA HIS A 6 7.78 -50.28 -11.15
C HIS A 6 7.55 -48.89 -11.73
N PHE A 7 6.30 -48.44 -11.70
CA PHE A 7 5.96 -47.05 -11.96
C PHE A 7 5.97 -46.28 -10.63
N ASP A 8 7.07 -45.54 -10.44
CA ASP A 8 7.04 -44.12 -10.08
C ASP A 8 6.59 -43.68 -8.67
N ASN A 9 7.45 -43.94 -7.69
CA ASN A 9 7.46 -43.13 -6.45
C ASN A 9 8.21 -41.79 -6.63
N THR A 10 9.15 -41.73 -7.57
CA THR A 10 9.94 -40.54 -7.92
C THR A 10 9.14 -39.46 -8.66
N TYR A 11 8.24 -39.84 -9.58
CA TYR A 11 7.34 -38.87 -10.25
C TYR A 11 6.32 -38.26 -9.28
N ARG A 12 5.86 -39.00 -8.27
CA ARG A 12 4.96 -38.45 -7.25
C ARG A 12 5.66 -37.41 -6.38
N PHE A 13 6.93 -37.66 -6.00
CA PHE A 13 7.76 -36.68 -5.31
C PHE A 13 8.09 -35.46 -6.17
N TYR A 14 8.42 -35.63 -7.46
CA TYR A 14 8.66 -34.51 -8.38
C TYR A 14 7.40 -33.69 -8.63
N LYS A 15 6.25 -34.35 -8.84
CA LYS A 15 4.96 -33.67 -9.04
C LYS A 15 4.53 -32.91 -7.78
N MET A 16 4.78 -33.46 -6.58
CA MET A 16 4.49 -32.80 -5.29
C MET A 16 5.46 -31.63 -5.00
N ARG A 17 6.73 -31.73 -5.43
CA ARG A 17 7.74 -30.67 -5.35
C ARG A 17 7.54 -29.56 -6.39
N LEU A 18 7.03 -29.88 -7.58
CA LEU A 18 6.62 -28.89 -8.59
C LEU A 18 5.29 -28.20 -8.23
N THR A 19 4.33 -28.90 -7.60
CA THR A 19 3.09 -28.26 -7.12
C THR A 19 3.33 -27.28 -5.97
N THR A 20 4.32 -27.53 -5.10
CA THR A 20 4.71 -26.58 -4.04
C THR A 20 5.49 -25.39 -4.58
N LEU A 21 6.31 -25.56 -5.61
CA LEU A 21 6.98 -24.45 -6.32
C LEU A 21 6.00 -23.57 -7.11
N THR A 22 4.96 -24.15 -7.73
CA THR A 22 3.94 -23.39 -8.47
C THR A 22 2.94 -22.66 -7.56
N LEU A 23 2.69 -23.15 -6.34
CA LEU A 23 1.89 -22.41 -5.34
C LEU A 23 2.61 -21.19 -4.77
N LEU A 24 3.94 -21.13 -4.85
CA LEU A 24 4.73 -19.99 -4.39
C LEU A 24 4.92 -18.89 -5.45
N GLU A 25 4.65 -19.16 -6.74
CA GLU A 25 4.77 -18.14 -7.80
C GLU A 25 3.71 -17.02 -7.71
N GLY A 26 2.75 -17.13 -6.79
CA GLY A 26 1.73 -16.11 -6.55
C GLY A 26 1.76 -15.47 -5.15
N TYR A 27 2.57 -15.96 -4.21
CA TYR A 27 2.56 -15.44 -2.84
C TYR A 27 3.48 -14.23 -2.74
N LYS A 28 2.88 -13.04 -2.90
CA LYS A 28 3.55 -11.79 -2.56
C LYS A 28 3.55 -11.63 -1.05
N MET A 29 4.71 -11.34 -0.51
CA MET A 29 4.84 -10.89 0.88
C MET A 29 3.92 -9.70 1.12
N LYS A 30 3.21 -9.72 2.25
CA LYS A 30 2.29 -8.67 2.65
C LYS A 30 2.93 -7.76 3.68
N ILE A 31 2.81 -6.46 3.49
CA ILE A 31 3.30 -5.43 4.41
C ILE A 31 2.08 -4.77 5.06
N ASN A 32 2.07 -4.75 6.40
CA ASN A 32 0.95 -4.15 7.13
C ASN A 32 0.98 -2.63 7.08
N GLU A 33 2.15 -2.01 7.19
CA GLU A 33 2.29 -0.55 7.18
C GLU A 33 1.93 0.05 5.80
N PHE A 34 1.47 1.30 5.82
CA PHE A 34 1.37 2.08 4.60
C PHE A 34 2.76 2.46 4.09
N ILE A 35 2.99 2.28 2.79
CA ILE A 35 4.27 2.65 2.16
C ILE A 35 4.13 4.02 1.49
N VAL A 36 4.86 5.01 2.01
CA VAL A 36 4.92 6.35 1.40
C VAL A 36 5.96 6.35 0.29
N VAL A 37 5.55 6.72 -0.92
CA VAL A 37 6.37 6.79 -2.14
C VAL A 37 6.21 8.16 -2.82
N GLU A 38 7.15 8.52 -3.69
CA GLU A 38 7.10 9.82 -4.39
C GLU A 38 5.99 9.85 -5.45
N GLY A 39 5.95 8.84 -6.31
CA GLY A 39 5.07 8.85 -7.48
C GLY A 39 4.36 7.52 -7.78
N ARG A 40 3.58 7.57 -8.86
CA ARG A 40 2.75 6.46 -9.33
C ARG A 40 3.58 5.27 -9.83
N ASP A 41 4.72 5.52 -10.46
CA ASP A 41 5.59 4.47 -10.98
C ASP A 41 6.25 3.70 -9.83
N ASP A 42 6.62 4.39 -8.75
CA ASP A 42 7.07 3.75 -7.50
C ASP A 42 5.95 2.93 -6.86
N THR A 43 4.73 3.47 -6.77
CA THR A 43 3.56 2.69 -6.29
C THR A 43 3.41 1.39 -7.07
N GLN A 44 3.48 1.44 -8.40
CA GLN A 44 3.36 0.26 -9.24
C GLN A 44 4.50 -0.72 -8.98
N ARG A 45 5.73 -0.22 -8.85
CA ARG A 45 6.90 -1.05 -8.63
C ARG A 45 6.86 -1.73 -7.27
N VAL A 46 6.52 -1.01 -6.21
CA VAL A 46 6.39 -1.57 -4.86
C VAL A 46 5.26 -2.62 -4.82
N LYS A 47 4.09 -2.33 -5.39
CA LYS A 47 2.98 -3.31 -5.48
C LYS A 47 3.28 -4.50 -6.37
N SER A 48 4.25 -4.37 -7.29
CA SER A 48 4.75 -5.51 -8.06
C SER A 48 5.57 -6.47 -7.19
N ALA A 49 6.24 -5.95 -6.15
CA ALA A 49 7.12 -6.70 -5.25
C ALA A 49 6.41 -7.26 -4.01
N VAL A 50 5.47 -6.51 -3.43
CA VAL A 50 4.76 -6.86 -2.19
C VAL A 50 3.27 -6.50 -2.28
N GLU A 51 2.43 -7.16 -1.49
CA GLU A 51 1.06 -6.74 -1.23
C GLU A 51 1.07 -5.65 -0.16
N CYS A 52 0.63 -4.44 -0.51
CA CYS A 52 0.68 -3.28 0.37
C CYS A 52 -0.30 -2.18 -0.07
N ASP A 53 -0.55 -1.25 0.86
CA ASP A 53 -1.18 0.03 0.58
C ASP A 53 -0.12 1.12 0.47
N THR A 54 -0.32 2.07 -0.46
CA THR A 54 0.65 3.14 -0.74
C THR A 54 0.03 4.51 -0.59
N ILE A 55 0.84 5.48 -0.17
CA ILE A 55 0.51 6.90 -0.13
C ILE A 55 1.53 7.63 -1.03
N GLU A 56 1.03 8.35 -2.03
CA GLU A 56 1.87 9.07 -2.99
C GLU A 56 2.02 10.54 -2.57
N THR A 57 3.24 11.05 -2.49
CA THR A 57 3.49 12.46 -2.12
C THR A 57 3.35 13.43 -3.30
N ASN A 58 3.36 12.93 -4.54
CA ASN A 58 3.32 13.72 -5.78
C ASN A 58 4.47 14.74 -5.89
N GLY A 59 5.66 14.33 -5.44
CA GLY A 59 6.89 15.13 -5.43
C GLY A 59 7.38 15.47 -4.02
N SER A 60 8.44 16.29 -3.96
CA SER A 60 9.15 16.61 -2.71
C SER A 60 8.53 17.73 -1.86
N ALA A 61 7.56 18.46 -2.41
CA ALA A 61 6.80 19.47 -1.69
C ALA A 61 5.53 18.84 -1.11
N ILE A 62 5.63 18.30 0.12
CA ILE A 62 4.52 17.68 0.81
C ILE A 62 3.64 18.77 1.42
N ASN A 63 2.34 18.76 1.09
CA ASN A 63 1.37 19.68 1.68
C ASN A 63 0.78 19.11 3.00
N LYS A 64 0.05 19.96 3.72
CA LYS A 64 -0.57 19.58 5.00
C LYS A 64 -1.56 18.41 4.86
N ASP A 65 -2.36 18.40 3.80
CA ASP A 65 -3.35 17.34 3.58
C ASP A 65 -2.69 15.95 3.47
N ILE A 66 -1.54 15.85 2.80
CA ILE A 66 -0.77 14.60 2.69
C ILE A 66 -0.15 14.24 4.04
N LEU A 67 0.37 15.22 4.79
CA LEU A 67 0.90 14.97 6.14
C LEU A 67 -0.17 14.45 7.09
N ASP A 68 -1.40 15.00 7.04
CA ASP A 68 -2.53 14.53 7.85
C ASP A 68 -2.91 13.08 7.48
N VAL A 69 -2.86 12.73 6.18
CA VAL A 69 -3.07 11.34 5.71
C VAL A 69 -1.98 10.40 6.23
N ILE A 70 -0.72 10.83 6.21
CA ILE A 70 0.40 10.03 6.72
C ILE A 70 0.32 9.86 8.24
N GLN A 71 -0.05 10.91 8.97
CA GLN A 71 -0.26 10.86 10.42
C GLN A 71 -1.37 9.86 10.78
N ASN A 72 -2.52 9.94 10.10
CA ASN A 72 -3.62 9.00 10.28
C ASN A 72 -3.20 7.56 9.95
N ALA A 73 -2.44 7.35 8.87
CA ALA A 73 -1.92 6.03 8.53
C ALA A 73 -0.97 5.48 9.61
N GLN A 74 -0.11 6.34 10.17
CA GLN A 74 0.81 5.99 11.24
C GLN A 74 0.08 5.56 12.51
N GLU A 75 -1.01 6.24 12.88
CA GLU A 75 -1.83 5.92 14.06
C GLU A 75 -2.58 4.60 13.91
N ASN A 76 -2.97 4.21 12.69
CA ASN A 76 -3.74 2.99 12.44
C ASN A 76 -2.86 1.75 12.27
N ARG A 77 -2.02 1.72 11.22
CA ARG A 77 -1.22 0.53 10.85
C ARG A 77 0.28 0.78 10.85
N GLY A 78 0.69 2.02 11.05
CA GLY A 78 2.08 2.44 10.88
C GLY A 78 2.43 2.81 9.45
N VAL A 79 3.55 3.50 9.29
CA VAL A 79 4.06 4.00 8.01
C VAL A 79 5.52 3.61 7.82
N ILE A 80 5.84 3.16 6.61
CA ILE A 80 7.20 3.01 6.10
C ILE A 80 7.41 4.03 4.98
N VAL A 81 8.35 4.95 5.15
CA VAL A 81 8.76 5.86 4.07
C VAL A 81 9.78 5.15 3.19
N PHE A 82 9.47 5.00 1.91
CA PHE A 82 10.33 4.37 0.92
C PHE A 82 10.38 5.25 -0.34
N THR A 83 11.37 6.13 -0.37
CA THR A 83 11.63 7.08 -1.46
C THR A 83 13.00 6.88 -2.07
N ASP A 84 13.23 7.51 -3.21
CA ASP A 84 14.48 7.43 -3.96
C ASP A 84 15.71 7.83 -3.12
N PRO A 85 16.87 7.18 -3.35
CA PRO A 85 18.13 7.54 -2.70
C PRO A 85 18.78 8.75 -3.39
N ASP A 86 18.03 9.86 -3.42
CA ASP A 86 18.42 11.13 -4.00
C ASP A 86 17.97 12.32 -3.13
N PHE A 87 18.29 13.54 -3.57
CA PHE A 87 18.01 14.75 -2.80
C PHE A 87 16.50 15.03 -2.61
N PRO A 88 15.65 14.96 -3.66
CA PRO A 88 14.20 14.99 -3.50
C PRO A 88 13.66 13.97 -2.49
N GLY A 89 14.10 12.72 -2.55
CA GLY A 89 13.71 11.66 -1.63
C GLY A 89 14.10 11.97 -0.18
N ASP A 90 15.32 12.46 0.06
CA ASP A 90 15.78 12.85 1.40
C ASP A 90 14.97 14.02 1.98
N LYS A 91 14.53 14.95 1.13
CA LYS A 91 13.64 16.05 1.53
C LYS A 91 12.27 15.53 1.97
N ILE A 92 11.70 14.56 1.26
CA ILE A 92 10.45 13.89 1.65
C ILE A 92 10.62 13.22 3.02
N ARG A 93 11.67 12.41 3.18
CA ARG A 93 11.98 11.71 4.44
C ARG A 93 12.09 12.67 5.61
N THR A 94 12.84 13.76 5.44
CA THR A 94 13.06 14.75 6.50
C THR A 94 11.78 15.49 6.85
N THR A 95 10.99 15.86 5.85
CA THR A 95 9.69 16.53 6.07
C THR A 95 8.76 15.62 6.87
N ILE A 96 8.59 14.36 6.48
CA ILE A 96 7.71 13.42 7.18
C ILE A 96 8.22 13.16 8.60
N ARG A 97 9.52 12.88 8.77
CA ARG A 97 10.11 12.60 10.10
C ARG A 97 9.86 13.73 11.10
N ASN A 98 9.92 14.97 10.64
CA ASN A 98 9.73 16.15 11.50
C ASN A 98 8.26 16.35 11.90
N HIS A 99 7.31 15.86 11.11
CA HIS A 99 5.86 16.09 11.35
C HIS A 99 5.16 14.86 11.95
N VAL A 100 5.61 13.66 11.62
CA VAL A 100 4.98 12.38 12.01
C VAL A 100 6.03 11.55 12.76
N PRO A 101 6.04 11.58 14.10
CA PRO A 101 7.01 10.82 14.89
C PRO A 101 6.75 9.31 14.79
N GLY A 102 7.82 8.52 14.90
CA GLY A 102 7.71 7.05 14.91
C GLY A 102 7.54 6.39 13.55
N VAL A 103 7.56 7.16 12.45
CA VAL A 103 7.59 6.58 11.09
C VAL A 103 8.86 5.76 10.88
N LYS A 104 8.71 4.63 10.20
CA LYS A 104 9.83 3.79 9.79
C LYS A 104 10.38 4.26 8.45
N HIS A 105 11.63 3.93 8.16
CA HIS A 105 12.28 4.29 6.91
C HIS A 105 12.98 3.09 6.31
N ALA A 106 12.53 2.67 5.12
CA ALA A 106 13.24 1.70 4.30
C ALA A 106 14.21 2.43 3.37
N TYR A 107 15.36 1.83 3.10
CA TYR A 107 16.41 2.40 2.25
C TYR A 107 16.84 1.39 1.20
N LEU A 108 17.27 1.91 0.05
CA LEU A 108 17.79 1.12 -1.05
C LEU A 108 19.14 1.70 -1.46
N ASP A 109 20.13 0.84 -1.68
CA ASP A 109 21.41 1.27 -2.20
C ASP A 109 21.24 1.96 -3.56
N LYS A 110 21.95 3.06 -3.75
CA LYS A 110 21.88 3.87 -4.97
C LYS A 110 22.11 3.05 -6.24
N GLU A 111 23.03 2.10 -6.21
CA GLU A 111 23.32 1.23 -7.36
C GLU A 111 22.21 0.20 -7.62
N LYS A 112 21.47 -0.23 -6.59
CA LYS A 112 20.28 -1.10 -6.73
C LYS A 112 19.09 -0.33 -7.31
N ALA A 113 19.04 0.99 -7.12
CA ALA A 113 17.99 1.88 -7.63
C ALA A 113 18.29 2.44 -9.03
N LYS A 114 19.38 2.02 -9.69
CA LYS A 114 19.89 2.67 -10.90
C LYS A 114 19.57 1.89 -12.15
N ASN A 115 19.04 2.56 -13.17
CA ASN A 115 18.83 1.95 -14.47
C ASN A 115 20.11 1.95 -15.34
N LYS A 116 20.06 1.26 -16.49
CA LYS A 116 21.18 1.18 -17.45
C LYS A 116 21.65 2.54 -17.99
N ARG A 117 20.83 3.59 -17.90
CA ARG A 117 21.13 4.97 -18.32
C ARG A 117 21.61 5.85 -17.18
N GLY A 118 21.75 5.31 -15.96
CA GLY A 118 22.19 6.03 -14.78
C GLY A 118 21.11 6.82 -14.04
N LYS A 119 19.84 6.76 -14.45
CA LYS A 119 18.72 7.35 -13.70
C LYS A 119 18.47 6.52 -12.44
N ILE A 120 18.23 7.19 -11.33
CA ILE A 120 17.98 6.60 -10.01
C ILE A 120 16.49 6.69 -9.73
N GLY A 121 15.92 5.62 -9.20
CA GLY A 121 14.56 5.59 -8.67
C GLY A 121 14.11 4.21 -8.23
N ILE A 122 13.16 4.14 -7.30
CA ILE A 122 12.57 2.89 -6.83
C ILE A 122 11.93 2.13 -7.99
N GLU A 123 11.31 2.82 -8.94
CA GLU A 123 10.79 2.26 -10.19
C GLU A 123 11.79 1.36 -10.96
N HIS A 124 13.09 1.53 -10.74
CA HIS A 124 14.15 0.76 -11.40
C HIS A 124 14.73 -0.38 -10.56
N ALA A 125 14.40 -0.46 -9.27
CA ALA A 125 14.93 -1.45 -8.35
C ALA A 125 14.41 -2.85 -8.64
N ASN A 126 15.18 -3.92 -8.40
CA ASN A 126 14.66 -5.27 -8.54
C ASN A 126 13.64 -5.59 -7.45
N ILE A 127 12.70 -6.50 -7.75
CA ILE A 127 11.67 -6.95 -6.80
C ILE A 127 12.30 -7.45 -5.49
N LYS A 128 13.38 -8.24 -5.58
CA LYS A 128 14.06 -8.80 -4.41
C LYS A 128 14.66 -7.72 -3.52
N ASP A 129 15.25 -6.68 -4.11
CA ASP A 129 15.86 -5.59 -3.37
C ASP A 129 14.80 -4.75 -2.63
N ILE A 130 13.62 -4.57 -3.23
CA ILE A 130 12.47 -3.92 -2.58
C ILE A 130 11.96 -4.77 -1.41
N GLN A 131 11.81 -6.08 -1.62
CA GLN A 131 11.37 -6.99 -0.58
C GLN A 131 12.32 -6.99 0.62
N GLU A 132 13.63 -7.10 0.37
CA GLU A 132 14.66 -7.04 1.40
C GLU A 132 14.59 -5.73 2.19
N ALA A 133 14.57 -4.58 1.49
CA ALA A 133 14.50 -3.27 2.12
C ALA A 133 13.28 -3.08 3.04
N LEU A 134 12.12 -3.61 2.64
CA LEU A 134 10.88 -3.51 3.41
C LEU A 134 10.85 -4.52 4.58
N MET A 135 11.31 -5.76 4.39
CA MET A 135 11.34 -6.78 5.45
C MET A 135 12.16 -6.36 6.65
N HIS A 136 13.26 -5.63 6.44
CA HIS A 136 14.14 -5.18 7.51
C HIS A 136 13.46 -4.22 8.49
N VAL A 137 12.37 -3.56 8.08
CA VAL A 137 11.70 -2.53 8.87
C VAL A 137 10.24 -2.88 9.19
N SER A 138 9.60 -3.74 8.41
CA SER A 138 8.20 -4.12 8.63
C SER A 138 8.00 -4.89 9.93
N SER A 139 6.92 -4.59 10.65
CA SER A 139 6.45 -5.40 11.77
C SER A 139 5.83 -6.72 11.28
N PRO A 140 5.67 -7.73 12.15
CA PRO A 140 4.87 -8.92 11.83
C PRO A 140 3.48 -8.54 11.32
N PHE A 141 3.01 -9.27 10.32
CA PHE A 141 1.71 -9.02 9.71
C PHE A 141 0.57 -9.51 10.63
N GLU A 142 -0.42 -8.65 10.83
CA GLU A 142 -1.70 -9.00 11.47
C GLU A 142 -2.80 -8.97 10.41
N GLU A 143 -3.64 -10.00 10.37
CA GLU A 143 -4.70 -10.12 9.38
C GLU A 143 -5.83 -9.13 9.71
N SER A 144 -6.07 -8.17 8.81
CA SER A 144 -7.11 -7.16 8.95
C SER A 144 -8.41 -7.63 8.28
N GLU A 145 -9.53 -7.57 9.00
CA GLU A 145 -10.86 -7.83 8.44
C GLU A 145 -11.38 -6.63 7.61
N GLU A 146 -12.23 -6.90 6.62
CA GLU A 146 -12.92 -5.82 5.90
C GLU A 146 -13.94 -5.15 6.82
N THR A 147 -13.81 -3.83 7.01
CA THR A 147 -14.65 -3.03 7.90
C THR A 147 -15.86 -2.42 7.21
N ILE A 148 -15.88 -2.40 5.88
CA ILE A 148 -17.00 -1.84 5.09
C ILE A 148 -17.17 -2.56 3.75
N ASP A 149 -18.44 -2.87 3.42
CA ASP A 149 -18.83 -3.50 2.17
C ASP A 149 -19.08 -2.48 1.04
N LYS A 150 -18.92 -2.93 -0.21
CA LYS A 150 -19.14 -2.11 -1.40
C LYS A 150 -20.60 -1.64 -1.54
N SER A 151 -21.58 -2.43 -1.13
CA SER A 151 -23.01 -2.10 -1.20
C SER A 151 -23.32 -0.82 -0.42
N VAL A 152 -22.72 -0.66 0.76
CA VAL A 152 -22.84 0.55 1.59
C VAL A 152 -22.42 1.80 0.81
N LEU A 153 -21.32 1.75 0.05
CA LEU A 153 -20.87 2.89 -0.76
C LEU A 153 -21.83 3.18 -1.92
N ILE A 154 -22.50 2.18 -2.47
CA ILE A 154 -23.52 2.38 -3.51
C ILE A 154 -24.74 3.07 -2.89
N ASP A 155 -25.22 2.57 -1.75
CA ASP A 155 -26.39 3.09 -1.04
C ASP A 155 -26.21 4.53 -0.57
N LEU A 156 -24.99 4.88 -0.14
CA LEU A 156 -24.63 6.25 0.25
C LEU A 156 -24.42 7.18 -0.97
N GLY A 157 -24.47 6.64 -2.19
CA GLY A 157 -24.24 7.38 -3.44
C GLY A 157 -22.79 7.84 -3.60
N LEU A 158 -21.83 7.08 -3.09
CA LEU A 158 -20.38 7.34 -3.19
C LEU A 158 -19.75 6.75 -4.45
N ILE A 159 -20.43 5.82 -5.12
CA ILE A 159 -19.99 5.21 -6.38
C ILE A 159 -20.85 5.67 -7.55
N ILE A 160 -22.18 5.58 -7.42
CA ILE A 160 -23.15 5.91 -8.46
C ILE A 160 -23.92 7.16 -8.03
N GLY A 161 -24.05 8.14 -8.94
CA GLY A 161 -24.85 9.35 -8.72
C GLY A 161 -24.11 10.64 -9.10
N LYS A 162 -24.88 11.67 -9.42
CA LYS A 162 -24.38 12.98 -9.87
C LYS A 162 -23.47 13.68 -8.84
N ASP A 163 -23.75 13.47 -7.55
CA ASP A 163 -23.02 14.11 -6.44
C ASP A 163 -21.90 13.23 -5.86
N ALA A 164 -21.66 12.05 -6.44
CA ALA A 164 -20.73 11.06 -5.88
C ALA A 164 -19.32 11.61 -5.76
N ARG A 165 -18.85 12.39 -6.74
CA ARG A 165 -17.53 13.03 -6.69
C ARG A 165 -17.41 13.97 -5.49
N TYR A 166 -18.37 14.88 -5.32
CA TYR A 166 -18.37 15.84 -4.22
C TYR A 166 -18.42 15.14 -2.86
N LYS A 167 -19.28 14.13 -2.70
CA LYS A 167 -19.34 13.33 -1.46
C LYS A 167 -17.99 12.66 -1.15
N ARG A 168 -17.29 12.11 -2.15
CA ARG A 168 -15.95 11.54 -1.97
C ARG A 168 -14.92 12.59 -1.58
N GLU A 169 -14.98 13.79 -2.13
CA GLU A 169 -14.09 14.91 -1.77
C GLU A 169 -14.32 15.39 -0.32
N VAL A 170 -15.59 15.45 0.13
CA VAL A 170 -15.93 15.76 1.53
C VAL A 170 -15.42 14.66 2.47
N LEU A 171 -15.68 13.40 2.12
CA LEU A 171 -15.29 12.23 2.90
C LEU A 171 -13.76 12.12 3.02
N GLY A 172 -13.05 12.26 1.90
CA GLY A 172 -11.58 12.18 1.85
C GLY A 172 -10.89 13.21 2.73
N ARG A 173 -11.47 14.42 2.85
CA ARG A 173 -10.99 15.47 3.75
C ARG A 173 -11.32 15.18 5.21
N LYS A 174 -12.57 14.79 5.52
CA LYS A 174 -13.01 14.55 6.91
C LYS A 174 -12.34 13.33 7.54
N LEU A 175 -12.08 12.29 6.77
CA LEU A 175 -11.45 11.06 7.24
C LEU A 175 -9.94 11.03 6.99
N HIS A 176 -9.34 12.10 6.48
CA HIS A 176 -7.89 12.16 6.23
C HIS A 176 -7.36 10.93 5.45
N ILE A 177 -8.07 10.51 4.40
CA ILE A 177 -7.67 9.41 3.50
C ILE A 177 -7.23 9.91 2.11
N GLY A 178 -7.31 11.23 1.90
CA GLY A 178 -6.96 11.90 0.66
C GLY A 178 -7.95 11.62 -0.48
N HIS A 179 -7.62 12.13 -1.66
CA HIS A 179 -8.47 11.98 -2.84
C HIS A 179 -8.50 10.52 -3.35
N SER A 180 -9.67 10.08 -3.84
CA SER A 180 -9.86 8.75 -4.43
C SER A 180 -11.11 8.67 -5.31
N ASN A 181 -11.08 7.78 -6.31
CA ASN A 181 -12.30 7.37 -7.01
C ASN A 181 -13.08 6.32 -6.21
N GLY A 182 -14.29 5.93 -6.64
CA GLY A 182 -15.14 5.00 -5.87
C GLY A 182 -14.49 3.64 -5.56
N LYS A 183 -13.70 3.08 -6.49
CA LYS A 183 -13.00 1.79 -6.28
C LYS A 183 -11.83 1.94 -5.30
N GLN A 184 -11.09 3.03 -5.41
CA GLN A 184 -9.98 3.34 -4.51
C GLN A 184 -10.48 3.72 -3.11
N LEU A 185 -11.62 4.40 -3.02
CA LEU A 185 -12.20 4.82 -1.76
C LEU A 185 -12.52 3.61 -0.88
N LEU A 186 -13.20 2.59 -1.42
CA LEU A 186 -13.48 1.35 -0.68
C LEU A 186 -12.21 0.74 -0.09
N LYS A 187 -11.17 0.60 -0.92
CA LYS A 187 -9.89 0.06 -0.49
C LYS A 187 -9.25 0.89 0.61
N LYS A 188 -9.28 2.22 0.49
CA LYS A 188 -8.73 3.12 1.50
C LYS A 188 -9.53 3.04 2.81
N LEU A 189 -10.86 3.03 2.76
CA LEU A 189 -11.68 2.92 3.97
C LEU A 189 -11.33 1.64 4.75
N ASN A 190 -11.28 0.49 4.08
CA ASN A 190 -10.86 -0.77 4.69
C ASN A 190 -9.39 -0.71 5.16
N ALA A 191 -8.48 -0.15 4.36
CA ALA A 191 -7.06 -0.07 4.73
C ALA A 191 -6.81 0.80 5.97
N PHE A 192 -7.62 1.84 6.19
CA PHE A 192 -7.58 2.70 7.39
C PHE A 192 -8.51 2.21 8.50
N GLY A 193 -9.25 1.10 8.31
CA GLY A 193 -10.16 0.54 9.31
C GLY A 193 -11.45 1.32 9.53
N TYR A 194 -11.86 2.18 8.61
CA TYR A 194 -13.10 2.95 8.73
C TYR A 194 -14.34 2.07 8.54
N THR A 195 -15.32 2.26 9.41
CA THR A 195 -16.60 1.54 9.40
C THR A 195 -17.68 2.28 8.62
N GLU A 196 -18.80 1.61 8.37
CA GLU A 196 -20.01 2.27 7.83
C GLU A 196 -20.45 3.47 8.70
N ASP A 197 -20.38 3.34 10.02
CA ASP A 197 -20.76 4.40 10.95
C ASP A 197 -19.87 5.64 10.81
N ASP A 198 -18.56 5.45 10.64
CA ASP A 198 -17.61 6.56 10.42
C ASP A 198 -17.92 7.30 9.13
N VAL A 199 -18.22 6.56 8.06
CA VAL A 199 -18.59 7.14 6.77
C VAL A 199 -19.90 7.91 6.86
N ARG A 200 -20.91 7.36 7.54
CA ARG A 200 -22.21 8.03 7.74
C ARG A 200 -22.04 9.30 8.57
N LYS A 201 -21.31 9.26 9.68
CA LYS A 201 -21.00 10.44 10.50
C LYS A 201 -20.30 11.50 9.67
N ALA A 202 -19.26 11.13 8.93
CA ALA A 202 -18.53 12.07 8.07
C ALA A 202 -19.43 12.70 6.99
N LEU A 203 -20.37 11.96 6.40
CA LEU A 203 -21.27 12.51 5.38
C LEU A 203 -22.39 13.39 5.94
N PHE A 204 -22.96 13.02 7.08
CA PHE A 204 -24.23 13.58 7.55
C PHE A 204 -24.11 14.48 8.79
N GLU A 205 -23.02 14.42 9.55
CA GLU A 205 -22.79 15.38 10.62
C GLU A 205 -22.52 16.77 10.03
N LYS A 206 -23.50 17.66 10.27
CA LYS A 206 -23.32 19.10 10.12
C LYS A 206 -22.36 19.58 11.20
N LYS A 207 -21.32 20.32 10.82
CA LYS A 207 -20.52 21.05 11.81
C LYS A 207 -21.47 21.94 12.61
N LYS A 208 -21.46 21.82 13.94
CA LYS A 208 -21.81 22.98 14.77
C LYS A 208 -20.70 24.00 14.51
N GLU A 209 -21.00 25.01 13.72
CA GLU A 209 -20.16 26.19 13.61
C GLU A 209 -20.22 26.88 14.98
N ASN A 210 -19.09 26.88 15.69
CA ASN A 210 -18.80 27.79 16.80
C ASN A 210 -17.95 28.92 16.25
#